data_AF-A0A9W4SSE7-F1
#
_entry.id   AF-A0A9W4SSE7-F1
#
_cell.length_a   1.000
_cell.length_b   1.000
_cell.length_c   1.000
_cell.angle_alpha   90.00
_cell.angle_beta   90.00
_cell.angle_gamma   90.00
#
_symmetry.space_group_name_H-M   'P 1'
#
loop_
_entity.id
_entity.type
_entity.pdbx_description
1 polymer ?
#
loop_
_entity_poly.entity_id
_entity_poly.type
_entity_poly.pdbx_seq_one_letter_code
_entity_poly.pdbx_strand_id
1 'polypeptide(L)'
;MATIYGNDTDSFISWSMTDSQNTAATSQNTLEIEGAGTDEKLKKYRNYWWKTGNYHPKAKWEEASIPYELATDVSWEEYVEKTDKYNIHGWWEWENGTVNVIELPLRFHEYCVSAITQEIYEATRSVKCTYFGIFASGSMSTKSRGSGKEADASYIPEAKPQVNDDGSDGKNHPWPNLVVEVAYSETEANVKNKVENYWLATGRAHDAIVIKLKPIDSDTAPSCMTAWHYCTNVRTAAGALNSTMYEFGTVDRQGNPINPQLGQNVINIQLNCLYHGVPANFVIPPLPNPIPIDLFYARYAIEHCNY
;
A
#
# COMPACT_ATOMS: atom_id res chain seq x y z
N MET A 1 14.35 -15.67 35.00
CA MET A 1 12.97 -15.44 35.46
C MET A 1 12.68 -13.97 35.27
N ALA A 2 12.04 -13.63 34.14
CA ALA A 2 11.63 -12.27 33.82
C ALA A 2 10.12 -12.18 34.06
N THR A 3 9.70 -11.23 34.88
CA THR A 3 8.30 -10.90 35.13
C THR A 3 7.95 -9.73 34.22
N ILE A 4 6.92 -9.92 33.39
CA ILE A 4 6.35 -8.91 32.50
C ILE A 4 5.11 -8.31 33.19
N TYR A 5 5.11 -6.99 33.33
CA TYR A 5 3.90 -6.14 33.39
C TYR A 5 4.23 -4.99 32.44
N GLY A 6 3.59 -4.76 31.29
CA GLY A 6 2.16 -4.90 31.00
C GLY A 6 1.50 -3.53 31.18
N ASN A 7 1.79 -2.59 30.27
CA ASN A 7 1.07 -1.33 30.08
C ASN A 7 1.33 -0.83 28.64
N ASP A 8 0.72 -1.49 27.66
CA ASP A 8 0.66 -0.98 26.29
C ASP A 8 -0.62 -0.15 26.14
N THR A 9 -0.48 1.14 26.43
CA THR A 9 -1.26 2.14 25.71
C THR A 9 -0.57 2.32 24.36
N ASP A 10 -1.08 1.68 23.31
CA ASP A 10 -0.66 1.93 21.93
C ASP A 10 -0.91 3.42 21.60
N SER A 11 0.10 4.24 21.87
CA SER A 11 0.17 5.60 21.40
C SER A 11 0.32 5.56 19.89
N PHE A 12 -0.63 6.17 19.18
CA PHE A 12 -0.48 6.53 17.78
C PHE A 12 0.89 7.21 17.56
N ILE A 13 1.82 6.51 16.92
CA ILE A 13 3.05 7.12 16.42
C ILE A 13 2.62 7.89 15.17
N SER A 14 2.35 9.18 15.36
CA SER A 14 2.41 10.16 14.29
C SER A 14 3.85 10.19 13.78
N TRP A 15 4.07 9.69 12.57
CA TRP A 15 5.35 9.88 11.88
C TRP A 15 5.43 11.34 11.42
N SER A 16 6.04 12.18 12.25
CA SER A 16 6.52 13.48 11.79
C SER A 16 7.64 13.25 10.78
N MET A 17 7.47 13.72 9.54
CA MET A 17 8.60 13.93 8.63
C MET A 17 9.47 15.03 9.25
N THR A 18 10.46 14.66 10.05
CA THR A 18 11.59 15.56 10.27
C THR A 18 12.41 15.54 9.00
N ASP A 19 12.41 16.67 8.29
CA ASP A 19 13.47 17.02 7.35
C ASP A 19 14.81 16.85 8.07
N SER A 20 15.46 15.71 7.86
CA SER A 20 16.83 15.52 8.29
C SER A 20 17.74 16.21 7.26
N GLN A 21 17.78 17.54 7.32
CA GLN A 21 18.94 18.29 6.83
C GLN A 21 20.13 17.99 7.74
N ASN A 22 20.71 16.79 7.61
CA ASN A 22 21.95 16.46 8.27
C ASN A 22 23.10 17.02 7.42
N THR A 23 23.55 18.21 7.79
CA THR A 23 24.81 18.81 7.35
C THR A 23 25.98 18.01 7.93
N ALA A 24 26.37 16.95 7.23
CA ALA A 24 27.64 16.26 7.45
C ALA A 24 28.48 16.33 6.18
N ALA A 25 29.35 17.35 6.13
CA ALA A 25 30.42 17.43 5.14
C ALA A 25 31.36 16.23 5.30
N THR A 26 31.37 15.31 4.32
CA THR A 26 32.47 14.34 4.18
C THR A 26 32.76 14.08 2.70
N SER A 27 33.87 14.66 2.27
CA SER A 27 34.81 14.17 1.25
C SER A 27 34.25 13.66 -0.08
N GLN A 28 34.26 14.58 -1.05
CA GLN A 28 34.20 14.28 -2.48
C GLN A 28 35.24 13.21 -2.85
N ASN A 29 34.78 12.08 -3.38
CA ASN A 29 35.58 11.26 -4.27
C ASN A 29 34.91 11.29 -5.64
N THR A 30 35.16 12.40 -6.36
CA THR A 30 34.70 12.65 -7.71
C THR A 30 35.57 11.85 -8.68
N LEU A 31 35.14 10.66 -9.06
CA LEU A 31 35.48 10.10 -10.37
C LEU A 31 34.37 10.51 -11.34
N GLU A 32 34.47 11.74 -11.82
CA GLU A 32 33.74 12.19 -13.00
C GLU A 32 34.42 11.55 -14.21
N ILE A 33 33.84 10.44 -14.69
CA ILE A 33 34.12 9.95 -16.03
C ILE A 33 33.38 10.90 -16.97
N GLU A 34 34.10 11.87 -17.53
CA GLU A 34 33.65 12.69 -18.64
C GLU A 34 33.39 11.78 -19.84
N GLY A 35 32.11 11.50 -20.12
CA GLY A 35 31.69 10.66 -21.25
C GLY A 35 30.29 10.06 -21.16
N ALA A 36 29.73 9.92 -19.94
CA ALA A 36 28.39 9.37 -19.75
C ALA A 36 27.30 10.38 -20.18
N GLY A 37 26.34 9.90 -21.00
CA GLY A 37 25.14 10.66 -21.36
C GLY A 37 24.32 11.05 -20.12
N THR A 38 23.45 12.06 -20.25
CA THR A 38 22.60 12.56 -19.14
C THR A 38 21.82 11.45 -18.44
N ASP A 39 21.32 10.47 -19.19
CA ASP A 39 20.51 9.37 -18.67
C ASP A 39 21.33 8.40 -17.81
N GLU A 40 22.58 8.15 -18.19
CA GLU A 40 23.46 7.25 -17.45
C GLU A 40 23.90 7.87 -16.12
N LYS A 41 24.09 9.20 -16.09
CA LYS A 41 24.29 9.95 -14.84
C LYS A 41 23.07 9.87 -13.93
N LEU A 42 21.85 10.02 -14.47
CA LEU A 42 20.61 9.90 -13.69
C LEU A 42 20.44 8.48 -13.13
N LYS A 43 20.68 7.43 -13.93
CA LYS A 43 20.68 6.04 -13.46
C LYS A 43 21.62 5.84 -12.26
N LYS A 44 22.83 6.39 -12.31
CA LYS A 44 23.78 6.33 -11.18
C LYS A 44 23.23 7.01 -9.93
N TYR A 45 22.63 8.20 -10.05
CA TYR A 45 22.04 8.90 -8.92
C TYR A 45 20.80 8.20 -8.37
N ARG A 46 19.96 7.60 -9.21
CA ARG A 46 18.78 6.85 -8.76
C ARG A 46 19.18 5.54 -8.07
N ASN A 47 20.13 4.80 -8.61
CA ASN A 47 20.68 3.59 -7.99
C ASN A 47 21.34 3.83 -6.63
N TYR A 48 21.70 5.07 -6.30
CA TYR A 48 22.12 5.45 -4.94
C TYR A 48 21.06 5.08 -3.89
N TRP A 49 19.78 5.15 -4.26
CA TRP A 49 18.68 4.80 -3.37
C TRP A 49 18.71 3.32 -2.99
N TRP A 50 18.87 2.42 -3.96
CA TRP A 50 19.08 0.99 -3.70
C TRP A 50 20.26 0.69 -2.78
N LYS A 51 21.34 1.47 -2.91
CA LYS A 51 22.59 1.25 -2.16
C LYS A 51 22.53 1.75 -0.72
N THR A 52 21.74 2.79 -0.46
CA THR A 52 21.85 3.56 0.80
C THR A 52 20.53 3.78 1.52
N GLY A 53 19.40 3.45 0.90
CA GLY A 53 18.06 3.78 1.40
C GLY A 53 17.69 5.25 1.26
N ASN A 54 18.57 6.10 0.72
CA ASN A 54 18.35 7.54 0.63
C ASN A 54 18.29 8.04 -0.82
N TYR A 55 17.46 9.04 -1.07
CA TYR A 55 17.45 9.76 -2.34
C TYR A 55 18.76 10.52 -2.56
N HIS A 56 19.23 10.54 -3.80
CA HIS A 56 20.28 11.46 -4.20
C HIS A 56 19.66 12.77 -4.75
N PRO A 57 20.07 13.98 -4.31
CA PRO A 57 19.45 15.24 -4.75
C PRO A 57 19.50 15.49 -6.26
N LYS A 58 20.47 14.90 -6.95
CA LYS A 58 20.62 14.97 -8.43
C LYS A 58 19.87 13.86 -9.19
N ALA A 59 19.07 13.03 -8.50
CA ALA A 59 18.37 11.89 -9.11
C ALA A 59 17.15 12.30 -9.93
N LYS A 60 16.64 13.51 -9.71
CA LYS A 60 15.50 14.10 -10.43
C LYS A 60 14.32 13.12 -10.54
N TRP A 61 13.75 12.74 -9.40
CA TRP A 61 12.66 11.77 -9.34
C TRP A 61 11.36 12.33 -9.92
N GLU A 62 11.19 13.65 -9.88
CA GLU A 62 10.12 14.38 -10.54
C GLU A 62 10.11 14.23 -12.08
N GLU A 63 11.25 13.85 -12.67
CA GLU A 63 11.38 13.58 -14.11
C GLU A 63 11.30 12.06 -14.43
N ALA A 64 11.15 11.19 -13.43
CA ALA A 64 11.10 9.74 -13.64
C ALA A 64 9.70 9.28 -14.08
N SER A 65 9.65 8.35 -15.04
CA SER A 65 8.44 7.57 -15.28
C SER A 65 8.40 6.38 -14.33
N ILE A 66 7.27 6.21 -13.64
CA ILE A 66 7.01 5.15 -12.68
C ILE A 66 6.08 4.10 -13.32
N PRO A 67 6.38 2.79 -13.23
CA PRO A 67 7.48 2.18 -12.48
C PRO A 67 8.88 2.42 -13.09
N TYR A 68 9.91 2.55 -12.25
CA TYR A 68 11.30 2.79 -12.64
C TYR A 68 12.24 1.67 -12.20
N GLU A 69 12.96 1.06 -13.14
CA GLU A 69 13.99 0.04 -12.86
C GLU A 69 15.14 0.62 -12.03
N LEU A 70 15.27 0.17 -10.79
CA LEU A 70 16.22 0.68 -9.81
C LEU A 70 17.50 -0.18 -9.71
N ALA A 71 17.33 -1.50 -9.79
CA ALA A 71 18.40 -2.48 -9.72
C ALA A 71 17.98 -3.80 -10.39
N THR A 72 18.95 -4.55 -10.93
CA THR A 72 18.78 -5.88 -11.52
C THR A 72 19.68 -6.89 -10.82
N ASP A 73 19.48 -8.17 -11.12
CA ASP A 73 20.24 -9.29 -10.54
C ASP A 73 20.12 -9.37 -9.00
N VAL A 74 18.99 -8.92 -8.46
CA VAL A 74 18.68 -8.88 -7.03
C VAL A 74 17.89 -10.12 -6.63
N SER A 75 18.40 -10.90 -5.68
CA SER A 75 17.62 -12.01 -5.12
C SER A 75 16.41 -11.52 -4.32
N TRP A 76 15.38 -12.36 -4.17
CA TRP A 76 14.23 -12.02 -3.32
C TRP A 76 14.66 -11.70 -1.88
N GLU A 77 15.59 -12.49 -1.35
CA GLU A 77 16.09 -12.35 0.01
C GLU A 77 16.83 -11.02 0.20
N GLU A 78 17.64 -10.62 -0.78
CA GLU A 78 18.30 -9.30 -0.77
C GLU A 78 17.30 -8.14 -0.87
N TYR A 79 16.25 -8.30 -1.69
CA TYR A 79 15.17 -7.32 -1.77
C TYR A 79 14.51 -7.12 -0.40
N VAL A 80 14.04 -8.20 0.24
CA VAL A 80 13.39 -8.12 1.55
C VAL A 80 14.32 -7.52 2.60
N GLU A 81 15.57 -8.00 2.68
CA GLU A 81 16.55 -7.49 3.64
C GLU A 81 16.76 -5.97 3.51
N LYS A 82 16.83 -5.45 2.28
CA LYS A 82 17.04 -4.02 2.05
C LYS A 82 15.79 -3.19 2.29
N THR A 83 14.62 -3.68 1.90
CA THR A 83 13.34 -3.00 2.18
C THR A 83 13.17 -2.84 3.68
N ASP A 84 13.39 -3.91 4.47
CA ASP A 84 13.35 -3.88 5.93
C ASP A 84 14.41 -2.93 6.52
N LYS A 85 15.66 -3.07 6.06
CA LYS A 85 16.80 -2.28 6.56
C LYS A 85 16.62 -0.78 6.37
N TYR A 86 16.05 -0.38 5.24
CA TYR A 86 15.87 1.02 4.90
C TYR A 86 14.47 1.55 5.23
N ASN A 87 13.56 0.67 5.68
CA ASN A 87 12.16 1.00 5.93
C ASN A 87 11.48 1.63 4.71
N ILE A 88 11.62 0.98 3.54
CA ILE A 88 11.10 1.45 2.23
C ILE A 88 9.89 0.61 1.79
N HIS A 89 9.02 0.29 2.75
CA HIS A 89 7.87 -0.58 2.47
C HIS A 89 6.85 0.09 1.56
N GLY A 90 6.31 -0.67 0.59
CA GLY A 90 5.33 -0.19 -0.38
C GLY A 90 5.86 0.73 -1.50
N TRP A 91 7.15 1.11 -1.50
CA TRP A 91 7.68 2.03 -2.53
C TRP A 91 8.45 1.30 -3.63
N TRP A 92 8.96 0.11 -3.31
CA TRP A 92 9.63 -0.78 -4.24
C TRP A 92 8.81 -2.05 -4.45
N GLU A 93 8.99 -2.65 -5.62
CA GLU A 93 8.48 -3.98 -5.93
C GLU A 93 9.56 -4.81 -6.62
N TRP A 94 9.49 -6.13 -6.44
CA TRP A 94 10.45 -7.06 -7.01
C TRP A 94 9.80 -7.92 -8.10
N GLU A 95 10.44 -8.00 -9.26
CA GLU A 95 10.01 -8.84 -10.38
C GLU A 95 11.22 -9.50 -11.06
N ASN A 96 11.33 -10.81 -10.93
CA ASN A 96 12.28 -11.69 -11.62
C ASN A 96 13.73 -11.21 -11.55
N GLY A 97 14.16 -10.74 -10.38
CA GLY A 97 15.51 -10.23 -10.18
C GLY A 97 15.63 -8.71 -10.34
N THR A 98 14.57 -8.02 -10.73
CA THR A 98 14.53 -6.58 -10.92
C THR A 98 13.77 -5.91 -9.78
N VAL A 99 14.35 -4.87 -9.19
CA VAL A 99 13.68 -3.98 -8.23
C VAL A 99 13.22 -2.74 -8.97
N ASN A 100 11.93 -2.43 -8.88
CA ASN A 100 11.33 -1.25 -9.47
C ASN A 100 10.85 -0.30 -8.37
N VAL A 101 11.07 1.00 -8.54
CA VAL A 101 10.32 2.01 -7.79
C VAL A 101 8.93 2.09 -8.38
N ILE A 102 7.91 1.94 -7.54
CA ILE A 102 6.49 1.97 -7.93
C ILE A 102 5.74 3.14 -7.33
N GLU A 103 6.28 3.73 -6.26
CA GLU A 103 5.64 4.83 -5.54
C GLU A 103 6.72 5.81 -5.03
N LEU A 104 6.37 7.09 -5.05
CA LEU A 104 7.11 8.20 -4.48
C LEU A 104 6.15 8.80 -3.45
N PRO A 105 6.11 8.23 -2.23
CA PRO A 105 5.11 8.58 -1.26
C PRO A 105 5.27 10.05 -0.86
N LEU A 106 4.13 10.70 -0.72
CA LEU A 106 4.04 12.01 -0.08
C LEU A 106 3.01 11.91 1.04
N ARG A 107 3.03 12.84 1.99
CA ARG A 107 2.15 12.82 3.17
C ARG A 107 0.67 12.51 2.88
N PHE A 108 0.13 12.95 1.74
CA PHE A 108 -1.26 12.67 1.36
C PHE A 108 -1.55 11.18 1.18
N HIS A 109 -0.56 10.41 0.71
CA HIS A 109 -0.58 8.95 0.65
C HIS A 109 -0.84 8.37 2.04
N GLU A 110 0.04 8.69 3.00
CA GLU A 110 0.00 8.16 4.36
C GLU A 110 -1.29 8.53 5.11
N TYR A 111 -1.77 9.77 4.92
CA TYR A 111 -3.02 10.22 5.52
C TYR A 111 -4.24 9.49 4.94
N CYS A 112 -4.21 9.17 3.64
CA CYS A 112 -5.25 8.37 3.01
C CYS A 112 -5.27 6.94 3.56
N VAL A 113 -4.11 6.27 3.56
CA VAL A 113 -3.95 4.90 4.11
C VAL A 113 -4.40 4.85 5.58
N SER A 114 -3.99 5.84 6.37
CA SER A 114 -4.35 5.95 7.79
C SER A 114 -5.86 6.09 7.99
N ALA A 115 -6.53 6.92 7.19
CA ALA A 115 -7.98 7.12 7.31
C ALA A 115 -8.76 5.84 6.97
N ILE A 116 -8.39 5.15 5.89
CA ILE A 116 -9.00 3.86 5.53
C ILE A 116 -8.75 2.80 6.63
N THR A 117 -7.53 2.76 7.16
CA THR A 117 -7.17 1.83 8.23
C THR A 117 -7.98 2.06 9.49
N GLN A 118 -8.21 3.32 9.87
CA GLN A 118 -9.01 3.66 11.05
C GLN A 118 -10.46 3.19 10.92
N GLU A 119 -11.08 3.38 9.75
CA GLU A 119 -12.44 2.90 9.49
C GLU A 119 -12.55 1.37 9.65
N ILE A 120 -11.60 0.61 9.10
CA ILE A 120 -11.56 -0.85 9.23
C ILE A 120 -11.36 -1.25 10.71
N TYR A 121 -10.45 -0.58 11.40
CA TYR A 121 -10.14 -0.88 12.80
C TYR A 121 -11.33 -0.59 13.71
N GLU A 122 -12.01 0.55 13.57
CA GLU A 122 -13.19 0.86 14.38
C GLU A 122 -14.34 -0.11 14.10
N ALA A 123 -14.56 -0.49 12.84
CA ALA A 123 -15.58 -1.47 12.47
C ALA A 123 -15.30 -2.88 13.04
N THR A 124 -14.04 -3.22 13.29
CA THR A 124 -13.60 -4.54 13.79
C THR A 124 -13.17 -4.51 15.26
N ARG A 125 -13.31 -3.36 15.93
CA ARG A 125 -12.78 -3.13 17.28
C ARG A 125 -13.30 -4.09 18.35
N SER A 126 -14.56 -4.51 18.24
CA SER A 126 -15.21 -5.41 19.21
C SER A 126 -14.60 -6.81 19.24
N VAL A 127 -13.83 -7.19 18.23
CA VAL A 127 -13.16 -8.49 18.14
C VAL A 127 -11.63 -8.39 18.21
N LYS A 128 -11.08 -7.20 18.48
CA LYS A 128 -9.64 -6.97 18.63
C LYS A 128 -9.03 -7.92 19.68
N CYS A 129 -7.84 -8.45 19.39
CA CYS A 129 -7.10 -9.37 20.28
C CYS A 129 -7.88 -10.64 20.66
N THR A 130 -8.73 -11.13 19.75
CA THR A 130 -9.44 -12.40 19.91
C THR A 130 -9.19 -13.31 18.70
N TYR A 131 -9.57 -14.58 18.80
CA TYR A 131 -9.56 -15.51 17.66
C TYR A 131 -10.43 -15.05 16.48
N PHE A 132 -11.39 -14.15 16.72
CA PHE A 132 -12.23 -13.56 15.68
C PHE A 132 -11.64 -12.28 15.08
N GLY A 133 -10.49 -11.83 15.59
CA GLY A 133 -9.84 -10.59 15.20
C GLY A 133 -9.40 -10.56 13.74
N ILE A 134 -9.17 -9.35 13.27
CA ILE A 134 -8.56 -9.07 11.97
C ILE A 134 -7.18 -8.47 12.25
N PHE A 135 -6.14 -9.21 11.89
CA PHE A 135 -4.76 -8.78 12.02
C PHE A 135 -4.40 -7.83 10.87
N ALA A 136 -4.06 -6.58 11.21
CA ALA A 136 -3.57 -5.59 10.27
C ALA A 136 -2.05 -5.78 10.10
N SER A 137 -1.64 -6.31 8.94
CA SER A 137 -0.22 -6.63 8.66
C SER A 137 0.54 -5.46 8.01
N GLY A 138 -0.12 -4.33 7.76
CA GLY A 138 0.46 -3.20 7.04
C GLY A 138 1.03 -3.62 5.69
N SER A 139 2.19 -3.08 5.34
CA SER A 139 2.97 -3.40 4.12
C SER A 139 3.79 -4.68 4.24
N MET A 140 3.09 -5.80 4.39
CA MET A 140 3.70 -7.13 4.43
C MET A 140 4.27 -7.51 3.06
N SER A 141 5.57 -7.85 3.01
CA SER A 141 6.21 -8.40 1.81
C SER A 141 5.59 -9.73 1.42
N THR A 142 5.04 -9.79 0.21
CA THR A 142 4.49 -11.01 -0.36
C THR A 142 5.26 -11.45 -1.60
N LYS A 143 5.24 -12.74 -1.93
CA LYS A 143 5.92 -13.34 -3.08
C LYS A 143 5.04 -14.37 -3.78
N SER A 144 4.96 -14.30 -5.09
CA SER A 144 4.47 -15.39 -5.92
C SER A 144 5.06 -15.39 -7.33
N ARG A 145 5.50 -16.55 -7.80
CA ARG A 145 5.96 -16.80 -9.18
C ARG A 145 6.93 -15.75 -9.74
N GLY A 146 7.99 -15.46 -8.98
CA GLY A 146 9.00 -14.50 -9.41
C GLY A 146 8.55 -13.04 -9.31
N SER A 147 7.45 -12.75 -8.64
CA SER A 147 7.01 -11.39 -8.33
C SER A 147 6.82 -11.24 -6.83
N GLY A 148 7.14 -10.08 -6.28
CA GLY A 148 6.86 -9.73 -4.91
C GLY A 148 6.39 -8.30 -4.76
N LYS A 149 5.36 -8.15 -3.93
CA LYS A 149 4.56 -6.92 -3.78
C LYS A 149 4.26 -6.68 -2.31
N GLU A 150 4.05 -5.41 -1.99
CA GLU A 150 3.66 -4.92 -0.66
C GLU A 150 2.45 -4.01 -0.84
N ALA A 151 1.35 -4.34 -0.19
CA ALA A 151 0.19 -3.45 -0.16
C ALA A 151 0.44 -2.29 0.81
N ASP A 152 -0.25 -1.18 0.67
CA ASP A 152 -0.14 -0.07 1.64
C ASP A 152 -0.79 -0.43 2.99
N ALA A 153 -1.85 -1.24 2.93
CA ALA A 153 -2.36 -1.95 4.10
C ALA A 153 -2.95 -3.31 3.72
N SER A 154 -2.87 -4.26 4.64
CA SER A 154 -3.38 -5.62 4.43
C SER A 154 -3.95 -6.22 5.71
N TYR A 155 -4.98 -7.05 5.55
CA TYR A 155 -5.79 -7.56 6.65
C TYR A 155 -6.05 -9.07 6.51
N ILE A 156 -5.70 -9.81 7.56
CA ILE A 156 -5.80 -11.27 7.65
C ILE A 156 -6.68 -11.62 8.86
N PRO A 157 -7.74 -12.45 8.74
CA PRO A 157 -8.41 -12.98 9.92
C PRO A 157 -7.46 -13.83 10.76
N GLU A 158 -7.47 -13.64 12.08
CA GLU A 158 -6.67 -14.43 13.03
C GLU A 158 -6.98 -15.94 12.94
N ALA A 159 -8.22 -16.28 12.60
CA ALA A 159 -8.66 -17.66 12.41
C ALA A 159 -8.22 -18.30 11.08
N LYS A 160 -7.60 -17.53 10.17
CA LYS A 160 -7.21 -18.06 8.86
C LYS A 160 -6.03 -19.03 9.04
N PRO A 161 -6.16 -20.30 8.61
CA PRO A 161 -5.12 -21.29 8.84
C PRO A 161 -3.88 -20.99 8.00
N GLN A 162 -2.73 -21.44 8.49
CA GLN A 162 -1.51 -21.53 7.70
C GLN A 162 -1.75 -22.43 6.48
N VAL A 163 -1.09 -22.11 5.37
CA VAL A 163 -1.15 -22.90 4.13
C VAL A 163 0.10 -23.78 4.01
N ASN A 164 -0.01 -24.90 3.31
CA ASN A 164 1.07 -25.90 3.31
C ASN A 164 2.24 -25.52 2.39
N ASP A 165 2.00 -24.75 1.32
CA ASP A 165 2.97 -24.19 0.37
C ASP A 165 2.30 -23.02 -0.40
N ASP A 166 3.08 -22.14 -1.04
CA ASP A 166 2.62 -20.95 -1.80
C ASP A 166 1.83 -19.91 -0.97
N GLY A 167 2.13 -19.83 0.33
CA GLY A 167 1.70 -18.73 1.18
C GLY A 167 2.18 -17.36 0.69
N SER A 168 1.67 -16.29 1.30
CA SER A 168 2.03 -14.93 0.91
C SER A 168 3.52 -14.67 1.02
N ASP A 169 4.22 -15.26 1.98
CA ASP A 169 5.67 -15.14 2.16
C ASP A 169 6.48 -16.16 1.35
N GLY A 170 5.82 -16.91 0.46
CA GLY A 170 6.42 -18.05 -0.25
C GLY A 170 6.62 -19.28 0.63
N LYS A 171 6.08 -19.30 1.86
CA LYS A 171 6.08 -20.44 2.77
C LYS A 171 4.63 -20.77 3.16
N ASN A 172 4.27 -20.54 4.42
CA ASN A 172 3.02 -21.01 5.02
C ASN A 172 2.10 -19.89 5.49
N HIS A 173 2.52 -18.63 5.46
CA HIS A 173 1.66 -17.53 5.88
C HIS A 173 0.49 -17.37 4.90
N PRO A 174 -0.75 -17.30 5.36
CA PRO A 174 -1.89 -17.13 4.46
C PRO A 174 -1.87 -15.74 3.83
N TRP A 175 -2.38 -15.65 2.60
CA TRP A 175 -2.62 -14.36 1.94
C TRP A 175 -3.61 -13.49 2.76
N PRO A 176 -3.45 -12.16 2.75
CA PRO A 176 -4.49 -11.25 3.26
C PRO A 176 -5.80 -11.46 2.52
N ASN A 177 -6.93 -11.25 3.20
CA ASN A 177 -8.24 -11.29 2.55
C ASN A 177 -8.63 -9.94 1.99
N LEU A 178 -8.15 -8.85 2.60
CA LEU A 178 -8.33 -7.49 2.13
C LEU A 178 -6.96 -6.81 1.98
N VAL A 179 -6.76 -6.15 0.84
CA VAL A 179 -5.62 -5.25 0.59
C VAL A 179 -6.11 -3.84 0.26
N VAL A 180 -5.34 -2.84 0.64
CA VAL A 180 -5.55 -1.43 0.31
C VAL A 180 -4.31 -0.94 -0.43
N GLU A 181 -4.54 -0.30 -1.56
CA GLU A 181 -3.53 0.27 -2.45
C GLU A 181 -3.87 1.74 -2.71
N VAL A 182 -2.96 2.65 -2.41
CA VAL A 182 -3.11 4.09 -2.61
C VAL A 182 -2.03 4.55 -3.58
N ALA A 183 -2.40 4.76 -4.83
CA ALA A 183 -1.49 5.23 -5.87
C ALA A 183 -1.40 6.76 -5.89
N TYR A 184 -0.27 7.32 -5.47
CA TYR A 184 0.05 8.75 -5.60
C TYR A 184 0.81 9.05 -6.91
N SER A 185 2.00 8.49 -7.08
CA SER A 185 2.81 8.59 -8.30
C SER A 185 2.62 7.39 -9.23
N GLU A 186 2.21 6.23 -8.69
CA GLU A 186 1.90 5.04 -9.49
C GLU A 186 0.77 5.33 -10.49
N THR A 187 0.87 4.85 -11.73
CA THR A 187 -0.21 5.05 -12.71
C THR A 187 -1.45 4.21 -12.36
N GLU A 188 -2.64 4.72 -12.69
CA GLU A 188 -3.91 3.99 -12.50
C GLU A 188 -3.89 2.61 -13.18
N ALA A 189 -3.29 2.51 -14.37
CA ALA A 189 -3.17 1.25 -15.09
C ALA A 189 -2.29 0.24 -14.35
N ASN A 190 -1.17 0.69 -13.76
CA ASN A 190 -0.26 -0.21 -13.06
C ASN A 190 -0.87 -0.74 -11.76
N VAL A 191 -1.44 0.14 -10.92
CA VAL A 191 -2.04 -0.27 -9.65
C VAL A 191 -3.25 -1.19 -9.86
N LYS A 192 -4.08 -0.93 -10.89
CA LYS A 192 -5.20 -1.83 -11.23
C LYS A 192 -4.70 -3.18 -11.74
N ASN A 193 -3.69 -3.19 -12.60
CA ASN A 193 -3.08 -4.44 -13.08
C ASN A 193 -2.50 -5.25 -11.92
N LYS A 194 -1.81 -4.60 -10.98
CA LYS A 194 -1.29 -5.21 -9.75
C LYS A 194 -2.42 -5.84 -8.93
N VAL A 195 -3.50 -5.10 -8.69
CA VAL A 195 -4.63 -5.60 -7.90
C VAL A 195 -5.33 -6.78 -8.59
N GLU A 196 -5.64 -6.67 -9.87
CA GLU A 196 -6.39 -7.69 -10.60
C GLU A 196 -5.57 -8.97 -10.84
N ASN A 197 -4.28 -8.83 -11.18
CA ASN A 197 -3.45 -9.95 -11.63
C ASN A 197 -2.50 -10.49 -10.55
N TYR A 198 -2.17 -9.70 -9.53
CA TYR A 198 -1.36 -10.14 -8.41
C TYR A 198 -2.22 -10.37 -7.16
N TRP A 199 -2.89 -9.35 -6.63
CA TRP A 199 -3.57 -9.50 -5.33
C TRP A 199 -4.79 -10.40 -5.39
N LEU A 200 -5.63 -10.24 -6.41
CA LEU A 200 -6.90 -10.96 -6.56
C LEU A 200 -6.78 -12.20 -7.47
N ALA A 201 -5.56 -12.66 -7.73
CA ALA A 201 -5.33 -13.93 -8.39
C ALA A 201 -5.91 -15.08 -7.55
N THR A 202 -6.32 -16.17 -8.20
CA THR A 202 -6.95 -17.32 -7.54
C THR A 202 -6.13 -17.81 -6.35
N GLY A 203 -6.78 -17.95 -5.20
CA GLY A 203 -6.16 -18.46 -3.96
C GLY A 203 -5.44 -17.40 -3.10
N ARG A 204 -5.50 -16.12 -3.48
CA ARG A 204 -4.85 -15.01 -2.76
C ARG A 204 -5.87 -14.13 -2.02
N ALA A 205 -5.80 -12.81 -2.18
CA ALA A 205 -6.75 -11.90 -1.58
C ALA A 205 -8.14 -12.03 -2.21
N HIS A 206 -9.15 -11.70 -1.42
CA HIS A 206 -10.55 -11.86 -1.79
C HIS A 206 -11.23 -10.51 -2.04
N ASP A 207 -10.69 -9.45 -1.48
CA ASP A 207 -11.19 -8.08 -1.51
C ASP A 207 -10.02 -7.09 -1.67
N ALA A 208 -10.24 -5.98 -2.37
CA ALA A 208 -9.24 -4.93 -2.55
C ALA A 208 -9.89 -3.55 -2.67
N ILE A 209 -9.25 -2.57 -2.05
CA ILE A 209 -9.54 -1.15 -2.23
C ILE A 209 -8.36 -0.52 -2.95
N VAL A 210 -8.61 0.15 -4.06
CA VAL A 210 -7.61 0.91 -4.83
C VAL A 210 -8.02 2.36 -4.80
N ILE A 211 -7.11 3.26 -4.44
CA ILE A 211 -7.34 4.70 -4.44
C ILE A 211 -6.28 5.34 -5.32
N LYS A 212 -6.72 6.15 -6.29
CA LYS A 212 -5.83 7.02 -7.08
C LYS A 212 -5.95 8.45 -6.57
N LEU A 213 -4.83 8.99 -6.12
CA LEU A 213 -4.69 10.41 -5.82
C LEU A 213 -4.16 11.11 -7.06
N LYS A 214 -4.84 12.18 -7.51
CA LYS A 214 -4.37 13.01 -8.63
C LYS A 214 -3.89 14.36 -8.12
N PRO A 215 -2.61 14.47 -7.74
CA PRO A 215 -2.03 15.74 -7.30
C PRO A 215 -1.93 16.75 -8.45
N ILE A 216 -1.91 18.03 -8.10
CA ILE A 216 -1.53 19.13 -9.00
C ILE A 216 -0.01 19.33 -8.92
N ASP A 217 0.55 19.24 -7.71
CA ASP A 217 1.98 19.23 -7.37
C ASP A 217 2.17 18.53 -6.00
N SER A 218 3.42 18.44 -5.51
CA SER A 218 3.77 17.72 -4.28
C SER A 218 3.20 18.32 -3.00
N ASP A 219 2.89 19.63 -3.00
CA ASP A 219 2.51 20.35 -1.79
C ASP A 219 1.00 20.60 -1.70
N THR A 220 0.31 20.53 -2.83
CA THR A 220 -1.13 20.76 -2.93
C THR A 220 -1.93 19.49 -2.71
N ALA A 221 -2.90 19.55 -1.80
CA ALA A 221 -3.84 18.45 -1.57
C ALA A 221 -4.54 18.03 -2.88
N PRO A 222 -4.58 16.72 -3.21
CA PRO A 222 -5.29 16.22 -4.38
C PRO A 222 -6.77 16.63 -4.38
N SER A 223 -7.19 17.37 -5.41
CA SER A 223 -8.59 17.78 -5.58
C SER A 223 -9.44 16.72 -6.29
N CYS A 224 -8.80 15.87 -7.10
CA CYS A 224 -9.44 14.77 -7.80
C CYS A 224 -8.93 13.44 -7.22
N MET A 225 -9.85 12.64 -6.69
CA MET A 225 -9.55 11.35 -6.07
C MET A 225 -10.59 10.32 -6.49
N THR A 226 -10.11 9.14 -6.86
CA THR A 226 -10.96 8.04 -7.35
C THR A 226 -10.64 6.78 -6.59
N ALA A 227 -11.66 6.05 -6.16
CA ALA A 227 -11.52 4.74 -5.54
C ALA A 227 -12.18 3.66 -6.40
N TRP A 228 -11.64 2.44 -6.33
CA TRP A 228 -12.22 1.23 -6.87
C TRP A 228 -12.26 0.17 -5.78
N HIS A 229 -13.43 -0.43 -5.58
CA HIS A 229 -13.61 -1.58 -4.71
C HIS A 229 -13.80 -2.84 -5.55
N TYR A 230 -13.02 -3.87 -5.26
CA TYR A 230 -13.10 -5.18 -5.88
C TYR A 230 -13.42 -6.21 -4.79
N CYS A 231 -14.42 -7.08 -5.00
CA CYS A 231 -14.46 -8.37 -4.32
C CYS A 231 -14.53 -9.48 -5.38
N THR A 232 -13.80 -10.57 -5.16
CA THR A 232 -13.72 -11.70 -6.12
C THR A 232 -15.07 -12.42 -6.33
N ASN A 233 -16.03 -12.22 -5.42
CA ASN A 233 -17.43 -12.65 -5.58
C ASN A 233 -18.23 -11.80 -6.58
N VAL A 234 -17.75 -10.61 -6.93
CA VAL A 234 -18.41 -9.68 -7.84
C VAL A 234 -17.70 -9.73 -9.19
N ARG A 235 -18.30 -10.46 -10.13
CA ARG A 235 -17.77 -10.68 -11.48
C ARG A 235 -18.79 -10.32 -12.54
N THR A 236 -18.30 -9.93 -13.71
CA THR A 236 -19.13 -9.78 -14.91
C THR A 236 -19.66 -11.16 -15.36
N ALA A 237 -20.63 -11.17 -16.27
CA ALA A 237 -21.11 -12.41 -16.87
C ALA A 237 -20.01 -13.21 -17.60
N ALA A 238 -18.97 -12.52 -18.06
CA ALA A 238 -17.78 -13.13 -18.68
C ALA A 238 -16.74 -13.64 -17.65
N GLY A 239 -17.00 -13.50 -16.35
CA GLY A 239 -16.11 -13.94 -15.27
C GLY A 239 -14.99 -12.96 -14.91
N ALA A 240 -14.89 -11.81 -15.58
CA ALA A 240 -13.92 -10.77 -15.23
C ALA A 240 -14.28 -10.12 -13.89
N LEU A 241 -13.28 -9.69 -13.12
CA LEU A 241 -13.50 -8.89 -11.91
C LEU A 241 -14.29 -7.63 -12.27
N ASN A 242 -15.28 -7.30 -11.44
CA ASN A 242 -16.07 -6.10 -11.63
C ASN A 242 -15.89 -5.19 -10.42
N SER A 243 -15.33 -4.01 -10.63
CA SER A 243 -15.09 -3.03 -9.58
C SER A 243 -16.20 -1.98 -9.51
N THR A 244 -16.55 -1.55 -8.30
CA THR A 244 -17.34 -0.33 -8.11
C THR A 244 -16.40 0.87 -8.02
N MET A 245 -16.63 1.90 -8.83
CA MET A 245 -15.84 3.13 -8.83
C MET A 245 -16.54 4.24 -8.06
N TYR A 246 -15.77 5.03 -7.31
CA TYR A 246 -16.22 6.20 -6.55
C TYR A 246 -15.32 7.39 -6.85
N GLU A 247 -15.90 8.58 -6.99
CA GLU A 247 -15.14 9.83 -7.07
C GLU A 247 -15.44 10.65 -5.82
N PHE A 248 -14.40 10.97 -5.04
CA PHE A 248 -14.57 11.47 -3.69
C PHE A 248 -13.70 12.68 -3.36
N GLY A 249 -13.17 13.37 -4.36
CA GLY A 249 -12.46 14.64 -4.21
C GLY A 249 -13.38 15.86 -4.06
N THR A 250 -12.83 17.04 -4.36
CA THR A 250 -13.59 18.29 -4.57
C THR A 250 -13.99 18.46 -6.04
N VAL A 251 -13.33 17.73 -6.95
CA VAL A 251 -13.70 17.66 -8.37
C VAL A 251 -13.65 16.21 -8.87
N ASP A 252 -14.52 15.89 -9.84
CA ASP A 252 -14.50 14.59 -10.53
C ASP A 252 -13.38 14.54 -11.60
N ARG A 253 -13.27 13.41 -12.31
CA ARG A 253 -12.25 13.21 -13.37
C ARG A 253 -12.48 14.10 -14.59
N GLN A 254 -13.68 14.65 -14.78
CA GLN A 254 -14.01 15.61 -15.83
C GLN A 254 -13.78 17.07 -15.38
N GLY A 255 -13.44 17.29 -14.11
CA GLY A 255 -13.22 18.60 -13.52
C GLY A 255 -14.49 19.29 -13.03
N ASN A 256 -15.63 18.58 -12.95
CA ASN A 256 -16.83 19.16 -12.36
C ASN A 256 -16.73 19.14 -10.82
N PRO A 257 -17.20 20.18 -10.14
CA PRO A 257 -17.24 20.19 -8.68
C PRO A 257 -18.08 19.04 -8.13
N ILE A 258 -17.50 18.30 -7.19
CA ILE A 258 -18.19 17.29 -6.38
C ILE A 258 -17.95 17.61 -4.91
N ASN A 259 -18.96 17.44 -4.07
CA ASN A 259 -18.79 17.64 -2.63
C ASN A 259 -19.53 16.54 -1.88
N PRO A 260 -19.05 15.28 -1.98
CA PRO A 260 -19.68 14.17 -1.29
C PRO A 260 -19.74 14.45 0.21
N GLN A 261 -20.92 14.30 0.77
CA GLN A 261 -21.20 14.38 2.20
C GLN A 261 -20.95 13.01 2.85
N LEU A 262 -20.84 13.03 4.18
CA LEU A 262 -20.81 11.81 4.98
C LEU A 262 -21.94 10.84 4.58
N GLY A 263 -21.58 9.58 4.36
CA GLY A 263 -22.47 8.49 3.97
C GLY A 263 -22.78 8.39 2.48
N GLN A 264 -22.30 9.30 1.63
CA GLN A 264 -22.59 9.24 0.19
C GLN A 264 -21.67 8.28 -0.58
N ASN A 265 -20.37 8.26 -0.24
CA ASN A 265 -19.37 7.46 -0.93
C ASN A 265 -18.82 6.37 0.00
N VAL A 266 -19.60 5.31 0.16
CA VAL A 266 -19.28 4.21 1.08
C VAL A 266 -18.89 2.95 0.32
N ILE A 267 -17.69 2.45 0.59
CA ILE A 267 -17.25 1.11 0.17
C ILE A 267 -17.77 0.10 1.19
N ASN A 268 -18.28 -1.04 0.71
CA ASN A 268 -18.94 -2.04 1.54
C ASN A 268 -18.18 -3.36 1.49
N ILE A 269 -17.35 -3.62 2.50
CA ILE A 269 -16.60 -4.88 2.61
C ILE A 269 -17.51 -5.95 3.24
N GLN A 270 -17.80 -7.00 2.49
CA GLN A 270 -18.64 -8.09 2.98
C GLN A 270 -17.85 -8.98 3.94
N LEU A 271 -18.47 -9.38 5.06
CA LEU A 271 -17.77 -10.26 6.02
C LEU A 271 -17.41 -11.62 5.42
N ASN A 272 -18.14 -12.10 4.41
CA ASN A 272 -17.78 -13.34 3.70
C ASN A 272 -16.53 -13.18 2.82
N CYS A 273 -16.23 -11.97 2.32
CA CYS A 273 -14.97 -11.67 1.63
C CYS A 273 -13.86 -11.53 2.69
N LEU A 274 -14.11 -10.77 3.78
CA LEU A 274 -13.11 -10.52 4.82
C LEU A 274 -12.71 -11.78 5.60
N TYR A 275 -13.64 -12.69 5.91
CA TYR A 275 -13.37 -13.97 6.57
C TYR A 275 -13.22 -15.14 5.58
N HIS A 276 -12.90 -14.88 4.31
CA HIS A 276 -12.70 -15.95 3.34
C HIS A 276 -11.59 -16.93 3.78
N GLY A 277 -11.83 -18.23 3.59
CA GLY A 277 -10.84 -19.27 3.87
C GLY A 277 -10.62 -19.62 5.36
N VAL A 278 -11.43 -19.10 6.27
CA VAL A 278 -11.46 -19.58 7.66
C VAL A 278 -12.05 -21.01 7.76
N PRO A 279 -11.79 -21.77 8.85
CA PRO A 279 -12.31 -23.13 9.01
C PRO A 279 -13.83 -23.22 8.87
N ALA A 280 -14.34 -24.32 8.33
CA ALA A 280 -15.79 -24.49 8.07
C ALA A 280 -16.68 -24.42 9.32
N ASN A 281 -16.12 -24.69 10.50
CA ASN A 281 -16.82 -24.58 11.79
C ASN A 281 -16.69 -23.19 12.44
N PHE A 282 -16.01 -22.24 11.78
CA PHE A 282 -15.90 -20.87 12.24
C PHE A 282 -17.23 -20.13 12.05
N VAL A 283 -17.70 -19.50 13.12
CA VAL A 283 -18.89 -18.63 13.08
C VAL A 283 -18.41 -17.19 13.10
N ILE A 284 -18.69 -16.45 12.02
CA ILE A 284 -18.35 -15.03 11.91
C ILE A 284 -19.01 -14.26 13.07
N PRO A 285 -18.25 -13.44 13.82
CA PRO A 285 -18.78 -12.65 14.94
C PRO A 285 -19.79 -11.60 14.45
N PRO A 286 -20.67 -11.08 15.33
CA PRO A 286 -21.64 -10.04 14.99
C PRO A 286 -20.95 -8.67 14.80
N LEU A 287 -20.27 -8.50 13.68
CA LEU A 287 -19.72 -7.23 13.19
C LEU A 287 -20.70 -6.56 12.21
N PRO A 288 -20.52 -5.27 11.90
CA PRO A 288 -21.20 -4.66 10.76
C PRO A 288 -21.03 -5.52 9.50
N ASN A 289 -22.13 -5.82 8.81
CA ASN A 289 -22.09 -6.56 7.55
C ASN A 289 -23.02 -5.90 6.53
N PRO A 290 -22.48 -5.19 5.52
CA PRO A 290 -21.04 -4.96 5.28
C PRO A 290 -20.36 -4.11 6.35
N ILE A 291 -19.03 -4.17 6.39
CA ILE A 291 -18.20 -3.13 7.02
C ILE A 291 -18.19 -1.91 6.08
N PRO A 292 -18.74 -0.77 6.51
CA PRO A 292 -18.73 0.45 5.72
C PRO A 292 -17.38 1.17 5.87
N ILE A 293 -16.81 1.61 4.74
CA ILE A 293 -15.65 2.50 4.69
C ILE A 293 -16.10 3.78 4.00
N ASP A 294 -16.22 4.87 4.75
CA ASP A 294 -16.67 6.15 4.20
C ASP A 294 -15.48 6.96 3.66
N LEU A 295 -15.47 7.17 2.35
CA LEU A 295 -14.40 7.92 1.67
C LEU A 295 -14.39 9.41 2.05
N PHE A 296 -15.43 9.91 2.72
CA PHE A 296 -15.43 11.23 3.34
C PHE A 296 -14.25 11.41 4.30
N TYR A 297 -13.94 10.41 5.14
CA TYR A 297 -12.85 10.52 6.11
C TYR A 297 -11.47 10.52 5.44
N ALA A 298 -11.30 9.75 4.36
CA ALA A 298 -10.08 9.77 3.56
C ALA A 298 -9.86 11.16 2.93
N ARG A 299 -10.89 11.74 2.31
CA ARG A 299 -10.84 13.11 1.80
C ARG A 299 -10.50 14.11 2.90
N TYR A 300 -11.21 14.04 4.04
CA TYR A 300 -11.01 14.96 5.16
C TYR A 300 -9.57 14.93 5.67
N ALA A 301 -9.00 13.74 5.85
CA ALA A 301 -7.61 13.56 6.28
C ALA A 301 -6.60 14.18 5.30
N ILE A 302 -6.83 14.02 4.00
CA ILE A 302 -5.98 14.59 2.95
C ILE A 302 -6.07 16.12 2.93
N GLU A 303 -7.28 16.68 3.00
CA GLU A 303 -7.51 18.14 2.97
C GLU A 303 -6.96 18.87 4.22
N HIS A 304 -6.87 18.17 5.36
CA HIS A 304 -6.43 18.72 6.63
C HIS A 304 -5.05 18.20 7.08
N CYS A 305 -4.27 17.68 6.13
CA CYS A 305 -2.88 17.31 6.36
C CYS A 305 -2.06 18.58 6.64
N ASN A 306 -1.69 18.82 7.90
CA ASN A 306 -0.93 20.01 8.30
C ASN A 306 0.52 19.99 7.77
N TYR A 307 1.08 21.18 7.53
CA TYR A 307 2.47 21.42 7.17
C TYR A 307 3.36 21.51 8.40
#